data_AF-A0A1I1L6T6-F1
#
_entry.id   AF-A0A1I1L6T6-F1
#
_cell.length_a   1.000
_cell.length_b   1.000
_cell.length_c   1.000
_cell.angle_alpha   90.00
_cell.angle_beta   90.00
_cell.angle_gamma   90.00
#
_symmetry.space_group_name_H-M   'P 1'
#
loop_
_entity.id
_entity.type
_entity.pdbx_description
1 polymer ?
#
loop_
_entity_poly.entity_id
_entity_poly.type
_entity_poly.pdbx_seq_one_letter_code
_entity_poly.pdbx_strand_id
1 'polypeptide(L)'
;MDFEQFKEELASSVKEIMYSKYGMEVEVEARTMEKMNSSYEALTVKPEDSIIGVNINATALYQQYEKGIDIDVITSKAAELAESALNSRPDFDIDSFKDYSKMKETLTMEVVSAERNAALLETVPHKNMEDMAVVYRFEVNTTSSERGSILVTNQMLEQYGITAEQLHADALIHAPEVKPIVIEGMAQVLAKQMGVEDLEMLGLNIPPEQEQIFVASVEGNVHGAGVIAYQDFMEKASERVGGEDGSFIILLKQGKP
;
A
#
# COMPACT_ATOMS: atom_id res chain seq x y z
N MET A 1 -9.68 31.27 -3.24
CA MET A 1 -8.90 30.99 -2.02
C MET A 1 -7.62 30.28 -2.42
N ASP A 2 -6.49 30.55 -1.76
CA ASP A 2 -5.25 29.78 -1.99
C ASP A 2 -5.28 28.42 -1.27
N PHE A 3 -4.29 27.57 -1.53
CA PHE A 3 -4.32 26.20 -1.03
C PHE A 3 -4.14 26.09 0.49
N GLU A 4 -3.36 26.97 1.12
CA GLU A 4 -3.16 26.94 2.57
C GLU A 4 -4.43 27.37 3.30
N GLN A 5 -5.06 28.46 2.84
CA GLN A 5 -6.36 28.91 3.36
C GLN A 5 -7.43 27.84 3.17
N PHE A 6 -7.42 27.14 2.02
CA PHE A 6 -8.35 26.05 1.77
C PHE A 6 -8.15 24.90 2.75
N LYS A 7 -6.92 24.53 3.10
CA LYS A 7 -6.66 23.45 4.07
C LYS A 7 -7.14 23.83 5.47
N GLU A 8 -6.90 25.06 5.91
CA GLU A 8 -7.35 25.54 7.23
C GLU A 8 -8.88 25.56 7.33
N GLU A 9 -9.54 26.07 6.29
CA GLU A 9 -11.01 26.10 6.22
C GLU A 9 -11.58 24.68 6.14
N LEU A 10 -11.01 23.82 5.30
CA LEU A 10 -11.40 22.42 5.19
C LEU A 10 -11.24 21.68 6.53
N ALA A 11 -10.13 21.88 7.23
CA ALA A 11 -9.86 21.25 8.53
C ALA A 11 -10.89 21.66 9.59
N SER A 12 -11.14 22.97 9.69
CA SER A 12 -12.05 23.56 10.66
C SER A 12 -13.49 23.12 10.40
N SER A 13 -13.94 23.21 9.15
CA SER A 13 -15.30 22.84 8.76
C SER A 13 -15.54 21.33 8.89
N VAL A 14 -14.57 20.49 8.52
CA VAL A 14 -14.69 19.03 8.74
C VAL A 14 -14.78 18.72 10.23
N LYS A 15 -13.96 19.34 11.08
CA LYS A 15 -14.04 19.15 12.54
C LYS A 15 -15.41 19.55 13.10
N GLU A 16 -15.93 20.69 12.67
CA GLU A 16 -17.25 21.17 13.09
C GLU A 16 -18.38 20.25 12.63
N ILE A 17 -18.35 19.77 11.37
CA ILE A 17 -19.35 18.84 10.85
C ILE A 17 -19.28 17.50 11.60
N MET A 18 -18.08 16.99 11.89
CA MET A 18 -17.89 15.75 12.65
C MET A 18 -18.51 15.81 14.04
N TYR A 19 -18.35 16.93 14.74
CA TYR A 19 -18.96 17.14 16.05
C TYR A 19 -20.47 17.40 15.95
N SER A 20 -20.89 18.35 15.11
CA SER A 20 -22.29 18.81 15.05
C SER A 20 -23.26 17.81 14.41
N LYS A 21 -22.83 17.10 13.36
CA LYS A 21 -23.67 16.16 12.60
C LYS A 21 -23.57 14.73 13.15
N TYR A 22 -22.40 14.33 13.63
CA TYR A 22 -22.12 12.94 14.01
C TYR A 22 -21.76 12.74 15.49
N GLY A 23 -21.61 13.82 16.27
CA GLY A 23 -21.30 13.73 17.70
C GLY A 23 -19.92 13.16 18.00
N MET A 24 -18.99 13.20 17.04
CA MET A 24 -17.64 12.65 17.20
C MET A 24 -16.63 13.76 17.50
N GLU A 25 -15.90 13.62 18.60
CA GLU A 25 -14.72 14.43 18.87
C GLU A 25 -13.53 13.88 18.08
N VAL A 26 -13.03 14.70 17.17
CA VAL A 26 -11.93 14.36 16.26
C VAL A 26 -10.85 15.43 16.26
N GLU A 27 -9.61 14.98 16.22
CA GLU A 27 -8.46 15.78 15.81
C GLU A 27 -8.39 15.79 14.29
N VAL A 28 -8.26 16.99 13.71
CA VAL A 28 -8.13 17.17 12.28
C VAL A 28 -6.82 17.90 12.02
N GLU A 29 -5.91 17.26 11.29
CA GLU A 29 -4.59 17.81 10.99
C GLU A 29 -4.28 17.69 9.50
N ALA A 30 -3.80 18.77 8.89
CA ALA A 30 -3.19 18.70 7.57
C ALA A 30 -1.78 18.14 7.71
N ARG A 31 -1.47 17.08 6.99
CA ARG A 31 -0.15 16.45 6.96
C ARG A 31 0.27 16.21 5.52
N THR A 32 1.52 16.53 5.21
CA THR A 32 2.15 16.09 3.98
C THR A 32 2.36 14.58 4.07
N MET A 33 1.70 13.83 3.19
CA MET A 33 1.92 12.40 3.05
C MET A 33 2.98 12.17 1.99
N GLU A 34 4.12 11.67 2.43
CA GLU A 34 5.14 11.15 1.53
C GLU A 34 4.73 9.75 1.08
N LYS A 35 4.41 9.62 -0.21
CA LYS A 35 4.26 8.34 -0.88
C LYS A 35 5.49 8.15 -1.77
N MET A 36 5.93 6.92 -2.01
CA MET A 36 7.09 6.68 -2.87
C MET A 36 6.92 7.37 -4.23
N ASN A 37 7.79 8.33 -4.52
CA ASN A 37 7.84 9.18 -5.72
C ASN A 37 6.79 10.30 -5.84
N SER A 38 5.94 10.57 -4.83
CA SER A 38 5.09 11.77 -4.78
C SER A 38 4.69 12.18 -3.36
N SER A 39 4.67 13.48 -3.10
CA SER A 39 4.06 14.05 -1.90
C SER A 39 2.66 14.56 -2.23
N TYR A 40 1.67 14.24 -1.40
CA TYR A 40 0.37 14.91 -1.44
C TYR A 40 0.00 15.41 -0.06
N GLU A 41 -0.77 16.49 0.00
CA GLU A 41 -1.29 17.00 1.26
C GLU A 41 -2.56 16.23 1.59
N ALA A 42 -2.59 15.64 2.79
CA ALA A 42 -3.74 14.93 3.31
C ALA A 42 -4.32 15.68 4.51
N LEU A 43 -5.64 15.63 4.64
CA LEU A 43 -6.34 15.96 5.87
C LEU A 43 -6.56 14.68 6.66
N THR A 44 -5.87 14.55 7.78
CA THR A 44 -5.99 13.41 8.69
C THR A 44 -7.11 13.71 9.68
N VAL A 45 -8.17 12.90 9.68
CA VAL A 45 -9.27 12.96 10.66
C VAL A 45 -9.16 11.77 11.61
N LYS A 46 -8.91 12.03 12.88
CA LYS A 46 -8.63 11.01 13.89
C LYS A 46 -9.53 11.22 15.12
N PRO A 47 -10.38 10.27 15.50
CA PRO A 47 -11.08 10.32 16.79
C PRO A 47 -10.10 10.41 17.95
N GLU A 48 -10.40 11.20 18.99
CA GLU A 48 -9.48 11.40 20.14
C GLU A 48 -9.12 10.07 20.83
N ASP A 49 -10.07 9.13 20.89
CA ASP A 49 -9.88 7.80 21.50
C ASP A 49 -9.29 6.75 20.53
N SER A 50 -8.90 7.14 19.30
CA SER A 50 -8.46 6.22 18.24
C SER A 50 -7.01 6.46 17.82
N ILE A 51 -6.27 5.37 17.68
CA ILE A 51 -4.91 5.35 17.08
C ILE A 51 -4.92 5.39 15.55
N ILE A 52 -6.08 5.15 14.93
CA ILE A 52 -6.24 5.13 13.48
C ILE A 52 -7.04 6.37 13.05
N GLY A 53 -6.41 7.19 12.22
CA GLY A 53 -7.04 8.30 11.52
C GLY A 53 -7.28 7.99 10.05
N VAL A 54 -8.25 8.68 9.46
CA VAL A 54 -8.56 8.60 8.03
C VAL A 54 -7.87 9.74 7.31
N ASN A 55 -7.09 9.41 6.28
CA ASN A 55 -6.42 10.39 5.45
C ASN A 55 -7.27 10.73 4.23
N ILE A 56 -7.68 11.98 4.11
CA ILE A 56 -8.46 12.50 2.99
C ILE A 56 -7.52 13.31 2.11
N ASN A 57 -7.50 13.06 0.80
CA ASN A 57 -6.60 13.75 -0.13
C ASN A 57 -7.02 15.23 -0.33
N ALA A 58 -6.38 16.15 0.38
CA ALA A 58 -6.70 17.58 0.34
C ALA A 58 -6.33 18.20 -1.02
N THR A 59 -5.26 17.72 -1.66
CA THR A 59 -4.87 18.15 -3.02
C THR A 59 -5.98 17.86 -4.04
N ALA A 60 -6.60 16.67 -3.99
CA ALA A 60 -7.69 16.30 -4.89
C ALA A 60 -9.00 17.08 -4.61
N LEU A 61 -9.25 17.46 -3.36
CA LEU A 61 -10.38 18.31 -2.99
C LEU A 61 -10.17 19.76 -3.46
N TYR A 62 -8.94 20.27 -3.37
CA TYR A 62 -8.62 21.60 -3.89
C TYR A 62 -8.77 21.68 -5.41
N GLN A 63 -8.37 20.64 -6.16
CA GLN A 63 -8.63 20.58 -7.60
C GLN A 63 -10.12 20.61 -7.95
N GLN A 64 -11.00 20.12 -7.07
CA GLN A 64 -12.45 20.21 -7.25
C GLN A 64 -12.96 21.64 -6.99
N TYR A 65 -12.41 22.31 -5.98
CA TYR A 65 -12.67 23.74 -5.73
C TYR A 65 -12.22 24.61 -6.91
N GLU A 66 -11.03 24.38 -7.47
CA GLU A 66 -10.54 25.10 -8.67
C GLU A 66 -11.42 24.89 -9.91
N LYS A 67 -12.14 23.76 -9.97
CA LYS A 67 -13.13 23.48 -11.03
C LYS A 67 -14.49 24.14 -10.77
N GLY A 68 -14.61 24.94 -9.71
CA GLY A 68 -15.82 25.71 -9.38
C GLY A 68 -16.83 24.98 -8.51
N ILE A 69 -16.46 23.88 -7.86
CA ILE A 69 -17.31 23.22 -6.86
C ILE A 69 -17.26 24.03 -5.57
N ASP A 70 -18.43 24.24 -4.98
CA ASP A 70 -18.60 25.00 -3.75
C ASP A 70 -17.90 24.32 -2.55
N ILE A 71 -17.29 25.13 -1.68
CA ILE A 71 -16.51 24.63 -0.55
C ILE A 71 -17.36 23.93 0.51
N ASP A 72 -18.62 24.34 0.70
CA ASP A 72 -19.52 23.71 1.67
C ASP A 72 -19.90 22.30 1.20
N VAL A 73 -19.99 22.10 -0.12
CA VAL A 73 -20.21 20.78 -0.73
C VAL A 73 -18.96 19.89 -0.57
N ILE A 74 -17.78 20.47 -0.75
CA ILE A 74 -16.49 19.76 -0.61
C ILE A 74 -16.27 19.33 0.84
N THR A 75 -16.47 20.23 1.80
CA THR A 75 -16.32 19.98 3.25
C THR A 75 -17.34 18.96 3.74
N SER A 76 -18.61 19.07 3.34
CA SER A 76 -19.65 18.10 3.66
C SER A 76 -19.31 16.70 3.14
N LYS A 77 -18.84 16.60 1.90
CA LYS A 77 -18.43 15.33 1.31
C LYS A 77 -17.18 14.76 1.97
N ALA A 78 -16.21 15.60 2.35
CA ALA A 78 -15.03 15.19 3.09
C ALA A 78 -15.41 14.64 4.47
N ALA A 79 -16.30 15.31 5.21
CA ALA A 79 -16.79 14.84 6.49
C ALA A 79 -17.61 13.55 6.37
N GLU A 80 -18.44 13.40 5.33
CA GLU A 80 -19.17 12.16 5.05
C GLU A 80 -18.22 11.00 4.71
N LEU A 81 -17.15 11.26 3.96
CA LEU A 81 -16.11 10.25 3.70
C LEU A 81 -15.33 9.90 4.96
N ALA A 82 -15.02 10.89 5.80
CA ALA A 82 -14.36 10.68 7.09
C ALA A 82 -15.23 9.82 8.00
N GLU A 83 -16.49 10.23 8.19
CA GLU A 83 -17.43 9.52 9.05
C GLU A 83 -17.73 8.13 8.51
N SER A 84 -17.98 7.97 7.22
CA SER A 84 -18.16 6.66 6.63
C SER A 84 -16.91 5.80 6.77
N ALA A 85 -15.70 6.33 6.59
CA ALA A 85 -14.48 5.55 6.81
C ALA A 85 -14.26 5.19 8.30
N LEU A 86 -14.78 5.99 9.23
CA LEU A 86 -14.71 5.75 10.67
C LEU A 86 -15.82 4.82 11.18
N ASN A 87 -17.05 4.93 10.66
CA ASN A 87 -18.27 4.24 11.11
C ASN A 87 -18.74 3.10 10.19
N SER A 88 -18.41 3.11 8.88
CA SER A 88 -18.58 1.94 7.98
C SER A 88 -17.51 0.88 8.27
N ARG A 89 -17.30 0.58 9.55
CA ARG A 89 -16.48 -0.50 10.06
C ARG A 89 -17.35 -1.60 10.70
N PRO A 90 -18.17 -2.35 9.94
CA PRO A 90 -18.42 -3.75 10.28
C PRO A 90 -17.15 -4.60 10.13
N ASP A 91 -16.21 -4.19 9.27
CA ASP A 91 -15.10 -5.04 8.78
C ASP A 91 -13.67 -4.56 9.15
N PHE A 92 -13.52 -3.37 9.74
CA PHE A 92 -12.24 -2.94 10.31
C PHE A 92 -12.34 -3.07 11.84
N ASP A 93 -12.00 -4.25 12.34
CA ASP A 93 -11.87 -4.48 13.77
C ASP A 93 -10.66 -3.68 14.28
N ILE A 94 -10.88 -2.46 14.77
CA ILE A 94 -9.83 -1.58 15.33
C ILE A 94 -9.09 -2.31 16.46
N ASP A 95 -9.77 -3.20 17.16
CA ASP A 95 -9.16 -4.03 18.19
C ASP A 95 -8.33 -5.17 17.58
N SER A 96 -8.64 -5.68 16.38
CA SER A 96 -7.73 -6.58 15.65
C SER A 96 -6.45 -5.89 15.23
N PHE A 97 -6.49 -4.59 14.90
CA PHE A 97 -5.27 -3.80 14.64
C PHE A 97 -4.43 -3.53 15.88
N LYS A 98 -4.98 -3.67 17.09
CA LYS A 98 -4.17 -3.61 18.32
C LYS A 98 -3.52 -4.96 18.64
N ASP A 99 -4.04 -6.04 18.08
CA ASP A 99 -3.53 -7.40 18.30
C ASP A 99 -2.53 -7.80 17.21
N TYR A 100 -1.24 -7.64 17.53
CA TYR A 100 -0.15 -8.07 16.66
C TYR A 100 -0.27 -9.55 16.24
N SER A 101 -0.83 -10.42 17.09
CA SER A 101 -0.92 -11.85 16.81
C SER A 101 -1.80 -12.15 15.61
N LYS A 102 -2.81 -11.32 15.36
CA LYS A 102 -3.67 -11.39 14.16
C LYS A 102 -3.04 -10.64 13.00
N MET A 103 -2.49 -9.45 13.25
CA MET A 103 -1.91 -8.61 12.20
C MET A 103 -0.69 -9.24 11.54
N LYS A 104 0.11 -10.03 12.27
CA LYS A 104 1.28 -10.71 11.68
C LYS A 104 0.90 -11.69 10.57
N GLU A 105 -0.31 -12.26 10.61
CA GLU A 105 -0.80 -13.19 9.58
C GLU A 105 -1.11 -12.47 8.26
N THR A 106 -1.23 -11.13 8.27
CA THR A 106 -1.43 -10.31 7.07
C THR A 106 -0.17 -9.56 6.65
N LEU A 107 0.98 -9.87 7.25
CA LEU A 107 2.25 -9.24 6.90
C LEU A 107 2.66 -9.56 5.47
N THR A 108 3.11 -8.53 4.79
CA THR A 108 3.73 -8.59 3.48
C THR A 108 5.01 -7.77 3.47
N MET A 109 5.89 -8.09 2.52
CA MET A 109 7.13 -7.38 2.30
C MET A 109 7.07 -6.61 0.99
N GLU A 110 7.59 -5.40 1.01
CA GLU A 110 7.80 -4.57 -0.16
C GLU A 110 9.28 -4.19 -0.24
N VAL A 111 9.83 -4.15 -1.45
CA VAL A 111 11.21 -3.70 -1.68
C VAL A 111 11.20 -2.32 -2.31
N VAL A 112 11.97 -1.41 -1.71
CA VAL A 112 12.08 -0.01 -2.11
C VAL A 112 13.54 0.35 -2.34
N SER A 113 13.81 1.37 -3.15
CA SER A 113 15.19 1.89 -3.29
C SER A 113 15.62 2.55 -1.98
N ALA A 114 16.78 2.16 -1.44
CA ALA A 114 17.28 2.71 -0.18
C ALA A 114 17.64 4.19 -0.31
N GLU A 115 18.31 4.56 -1.41
CA GLU A 115 18.74 5.95 -1.66
C GLU A 115 17.55 6.89 -1.86
N ARG A 116 16.56 6.48 -2.66
CA ARG A 116 15.39 7.34 -2.96
C ARG A 116 14.44 7.51 -1.77
N ASN A 117 14.46 6.58 -0.82
CA ASN A 117 13.51 6.54 0.30
C ASN A 117 14.19 6.69 1.66
N ALA A 118 15.40 7.25 1.71
CA ALA A 118 16.17 7.38 2.94
C ALA A 118 15.38 8.03 4.09
N ALA A 119 14.64 9.12 3.81
CA ALA A 119 13.81 9.80 4.80
C ALA A 119 12.68 8.90 5.35
N LEU A 120 12.02 8.12 4.48
CA LEU A 120 11.00 7.17 4.88
C LEU A 120 11.59 6.06 5.76
N LEU A 121 12.75 5.53 5.38
CA LEU A 121 13.43 4.42 6.07
C LEU A 121 13.84 4.77 7.50
N GLU A 122 14.05 6.05 7.82
CA GLU A 122 14.28 6.49 9.21
C GLU A 122 13.04 6.28 10.11
N THR A 123 11.84 6.26 9.53
CA THR A 123 10.56 6.19 10.26
C THR A 123 9.93 4.80 10.30
N VAL A 124 10.48 3.84 9.52
CA VAL A 124 9.91 2.50 9.37
C VAL A 124 10.94 1.39 9.62
N PRO A 125 10.52 0.24 10.18
CA PRO A 125 11.37 -0.93 10.25
C PRO A 125 11.71 -1.39 8.84
N HIS A 126 13.00 -1.59 8.59
CA HIS A 126 13.48 -2.01 7.29
C HIS A 126 14.72 -2.88 7.42
N LYS A 127 14.99 -3.65 6.36
CA LYS A 127 16.22 -4.41 6.21
C LYS A 127 16.92 -3.99 4.92
N ASN A 128 18.13 -3.48 5.05
CA ASN A 128 18.93 -3.09 3.89
C ASN A 128 19.42 -4.31 3.11
N MET A 129 19.38 -4.19 1.79
CA MET A 129 19.82 -5.19 0.83
C MET A 129 20.45 -4.45 -0.35
N GLU A 130 21.77 -4.25 -0.27
CA GLU A 130 22.56 -3.44 -1.21
C GLU A 130 22.00 -2.02 -1.40
N ASP A 131 21.53 -1.67 -2.61
CA ASP A 131 20.92 -0.38 -2.96
C ASP A 131 19.40 -0.34 -2.70
N MET A 132 18.84 -1.43 -2.18
CA MET A 132 17.44 -1.58 -1.84
C MET A 132 17.23 -1.76 -0.34
N ALA A 133 15.99 -1.57 0.10
CA ALA A 133 15.53 -1.85 1.45
C ALA A 133 14.20 -2.59 1.42
N VAL A 134 14.07 -3.60 2.27
CA VAL A 134 12.81 -4.33 2.51
C VAL A 134 12.05 -3.62 3.61
N VAL A 135 10.82 -3.20 3.33
CA VAL A 135 9.87 -2.62 4.28
C VAL A 135 8.66 -3.54 4.44
N TYR A 136 7.93 -3.38 5.54
CA TYR A 136 6.83 -4.28 5.91
C TYR A 136 5.48 -3.56 5.81
N ARG A 137 4.46 -4.30 5.37
CA ARG A 137 3.10 -3.79 5.26
C ARG A 137 2.09 -4.82 5.74
N PHE A 138 1.02 -4.35 6.37
CA PHE A 138 -0.15 -5.18 6.64
C PHE A 138 -1.12 -5.05 5.46
N GLU A 139 -1.49 -6.18 4.85
CA GLU A 139 -2.59 -6.20 3.91
C GLU A 139 -3.91 -6.07 4.67
N VAL A 140 -4.76 -5.17 4.20
CA VAL A 140 -6.09 -4.93 4.74
C VAL A 140 -7.10 -5.15 3.63
N ASN A 141 -7.95 -6.16 3.80
CA ASN A 141 -9.04 -6.40 2.86
C ASN A 141 -10.07 -5.28 3.05
N THR A 142 -10.24 -4.45 2.03
CA THR A 142 -11.40 -3.57 1.96
C THR A 142 -12.51 -4.30 1.19
N THR A 143 -13.77 -4.03 1.52
CA THR A 143 -14.93 -4.64 0.87
C THR A 143 -15.19 -4.09 -0.54
N SER A 144 -14.58 -2.95 -0.89
CA SER A 144 -14.35 -2.55 -2.28
C SER A 144 -13.20 -3.38 -2.85
N SER A 145 -13.25 -3.73 -4.13
CA SER A 145 -12.29 -4.59 -4.83
C SER A 145 -10.81 -4.14 -4.83
N GLU A 146 -10.43 -3.17 -3.99
CA GLU A 146 -9.07 -2.71 -3.74
C GLU A 146 -8.55 -3.31 -2.42
N ARG A 147 -7.51 -4.15 -2.53
CA ARG A 147 -6.71 -4.53 -1.36
C ARG A 147 -5.95 -3.29 -0.89
N GLY A 148 -6.24 -2.82 0.32
CA GLY A 148 -5.50 -1.73 0.94
C GLY A 148 -4.27 -2.29 1.64
N SER A 149 -3.25 -1.47 1.85
CA SER A 149 -2.10 -1.89 2.66
C SER A 149 -1.59 -0.77 3.54
N ILE A 150 -1.29 -1.10 4.79
CA ILE A 150 -0.78 -0.17 5.80
C ILE A 150 0.72 -0.40 5.94
N LEU A 151 1.51 0.67 5.80
CA LEU A 151 2.95 0.63 6.05
C LEU A 151 3.22 0.50 7.55
N VAL A 152 4.03 -0.47 7.94
CA VAL A 152 4.45 -0.62 9.34
C VAL A 152 5.46 0.46 9.67
N THR A 153 5.26 1.18 10.78
CA THR A 153 6.17 2.24 11.25
C THR A 153 6.87 1.85 12.54
N ASN A 154 7.95 2.56 12.91
CA ASN A 154 8.65 2.33 14.17
C ASN A 154 7.73 2.56 15.39
N GLN A 155 6.78 3.49 15.28
CA GLN A 155 5.78 3.72 16.31
C GLN A 155 4.85 2.51 16.51
N MET A 156 4.50 1.79 15.45
CA MET A 156 3.68 0.57 15.56
C MET A 156 4.44 -0.55 16.28
N LEU A 157 5.75 -0.70 16.06
CA LEU A 157 6.57 -1.65 16.80
C LEU A 157 6.53 -1.40 18.31
N GLU A 158 6.68 -0.14 18.72
CA GLU A 158 6.61 0.27 20.13
C GLU A 158 5.24 -0.04 20.75
N GLN A 159 4.16 0.22 20.00
CA GLN A 159 2.79 -0.06 20.43
C GLN A 159 2.51 -1.56 20.58
N TYR A 160 3.01 -2.38 19.65
CA TYR A 160 2.88 -3.84 19.72
C TYR A 160 3.86 -4.49 20.71
N GLY A 161 4.88 -3.76 21.17
CA GLY A 161 5.91 -4.28 22.06
C GLY A 161 6.83 -5.30 21.40
N ILE A 162 7.03 -5.20 20.07
CA ILE A 162 7.86 -6.12 19.28
C ILE A 162 9.10 -5.42 18.74
N THR A 163 10.08 -6.21 18.31
CA THR A 163 11.32 -5.71 17.70
C THR A 163 11.25 -5.77 16.18
N ALA A 164 12.09 -4.98 15.49
CA ALA A 164 12.19 -5.04 14.04
C ALA A 164 12.68 -6.41 13.54
N GLU A 165 13.53 -7.08 14.31
CA GLU A 165 14.01 -8.44 14.03
C GLU A 165 12.88 -9.46 14.11
N GLN A 166 12.00 -9.33 15.12
CA GLN A 166 10.83 -10.19 15.25
C GLN A 166 9.84 -9.95 14.10
N LEU A 167 9.56 -8.69 13.76
CA LEU A 167 8.73 -8.33 12.62
C LEU A 167 9.27 -8.93 11.32
N HIS A 168 10.59 -8.86 11.10
CA HIS A 168 11.21 -9.45 9.92
C HIS A 168 11.04 -10.97 9.88
N ALA A 169 11.26 -11.66 11.00
CA ALA A 169 11.09 -13.11 11.08
C ALA A 169 9.65 -13.54 10.81
N ASP A 170 8.67 -12.83 11.38
CA ASP A 170 7.25 -13.09 11.16
C ASP A 170 6.86 -12.82 9.69
N ALA A 171 7.38 -11.74 9.09
CA ALA A 171 7.14 -11.43 7.69
C ALA A 171 7.70 -12.50 6.74
N LEU A 172 8.86 -13.10 7.03
CA LEU A 172 9.42 -14.19 6.23
C LEU A 172 8.50 -15.43 6.20
N ILE A 173 7.72 -15.66 7.26
CA ILE A 173 6.80 -16.78 7.37
C ILE A 173 5.47 -16.46 6.68
N HIS A 174 4.89 -15.30 6.97
CA HIS A 174 3.52 -14.98 6.55
C HIS A 174 3.45 -14.33 5.16
N ALA A 175 4.45 -13.55 4.75
CA ALA A 175 4.40 -12.87 3.45
C ALA A 175 4.24 -13.83 2.25
N PRO A 176 4.92 -15.01 2.20
CA PRO A 176 4.69 -15.99 1.14
C PRO A 176 3.29 -16.61 1.14
N GLU A 177 2.62 -16.69 2.29
CA GLU A 177 1.25 -17.21 2.40
C GLU A 177 0.24 -16.16 1.90
N VAL A 178 0.44 -14.90 2.27
CA VAL A 178 -0.43 -13.77 1.89
C VAL A 178 -0.24 -13.38 0.42
N LYS A 179 1.00 -13.43 -0.06
CA LYS A 179 1.40 -13.06 -1.43
C LYS A 179 2.35 -14.11 -2.00
N PRO A 180 1.81 -15.24 -2.50
CA PRO A 180 2.64 -16.30 -3.06
C PRO A 180 3.43 -15.79 -4.28
N ILE A 181 4.66 -16.30 -4.40
CA ILE A 181 5.52 -16.03 -5.55
C ILE A 181 4.85 -16.58 -6.81
N VAL A 182 4.76 -15.74 -7.83
CA VAL A 182 4.29 -16.08 -9.15
C VAL A 182 5.46 -15.85 -10.13
N ILE A 183 5.89 -16.92 -10.79
CA ILE A 183 6.93 -16.87 -11.83
C ILE A 183 6.28 -17.26 -13.15
N GLU A 184 6.11 -16.28 -14.02
CA GLU A 184 5.39 -16.44 -15.30
C GLU A 184 6.26 -16.02 -16.47
N GLY A 185 5.94 -16.56 -17.63
CA GLY A 185 6.55 -16.15 -18.89
C GLY A 185 6.24 -14.70 -19.23
N MET A 186 7.20 -13.97 -19.82
CA MET A 186 6.98 -12.57 -20.21
C MET A 186 5.76 -12.41 -21.14
N ALA A 187 5.55 -13.36 -22.05
CA ALA A 187 4.40 -13.34 -22.96
C ALA A 187 3.06 -13.42 -22.20
N GLN A 188 2.98 -14.30 -21.19
CA GLN A 188 1.80 -14.45 -20.32
C GLN A 188 1.52 -13.19 -19.51
N VAL A 189 2.57 -12.54 -18.98
CA VAL A 189 2.41 -11.30 -18.22
C VAL A 189 1.91 -10.16 -19.11
N LEU A 190 2.42 -10.03 -20.33
CA LEU A 190 1.99 -9.02 -21.30
C LEU A 190 0.52 -9.25 -21.72
N ALA A 191 0.14 -10.49 -22.02
CA ALA A 191 -1.24 -10.87 -22.32
C ALA A 191 -2.21 -10.46 -21.21
N LYS A 192 -1.89 -10.81 -19.95
CA LYS A 192 -2.69 -10.41 -18.78
C LYS A 192 -2.81 -8.90 -18.62
N GLN A 193 -1.74 -8.14 -18.88
CA GLN A 193 -1.79 -6.67 -18.78
C GLN A 193 -2.64 -6.02 -19.87
N MET A 194 -2.65 -6.60 -21.07
CA MET A 194 -3.44 -6.10 -22.19
C MET A 194 -4.90 -6.58 -22.15
N GLY A 195 -5.27 -7.46 -21.21
CA GLY A 195 -6.60 -8.05 -21.12
C GLY A 195 -6.89 -9.01 -22.29
N VAL A 196 -5.84 -9.58 -22.88
CA VAL A 196 -5.93 -10.48 -24.03
C VAL A 196 -5.61 -11.88 -23.54
N GLU A 197 -6.57 -12.80 -23.63
CA GLU A 197 -6.37 -14.19 -23.18
C GLU A 197 -5.61 -15.03 -24.22
N ASP A 198 -5.66 -14.62 -25.48
CA ASP A 198 -5.05 -15.34 -26.60
C ASP A 198 -3.68 -14.75 -26.97
N LEU A 199 -2.61 -15.48 -26.61
CA LEU A 199 -1.23 -15.13 -26.92
C LEU A 199 -0.96 -15.10 -28.44
N GLU A 200 -1.75 -15.82 -29.24
CA GLU A 200 -1.63 -15.81 -30.70
C GLU A 200 -2.05 -14.47 -31.29
N MET A 201 -3.05 -13.80 -30.71
CA MET A 201 -3.48 -12.47 -31.15
C MET A 201 -2.41 -11.39 -30.95
N LEU A 202 -1.47 -11.60 -30.03
CA LEU A 202 -0.36 -10.70 -29.78
C LEU A 202 0.90 -11.04 -30.60
N GLY A 203 0.88 -12.15 -31.35
CA GLY A 203 2.08 -12.68 -32.03
C GLY A 203 3.17 -13.12 -31.04
N LEU A 204 2.79 -13.40 -29.79
CA LEU A 204 3.69 -13.75 -28.68
C LEU A 204 3.54 -15.22 -28.25
N ASN A 205 3.04 -16.09 -29.15
CA ASN A 205 2.97 -17.53 -28.90
C ASN A 205 4.37 -18.14 -28.98
N ILE A 206 5.17 -17.90 -27.94
CA ILE A 206 6.51 -18.46 -27.79
C ILE A 206 6.35 -19.86 -27.20
N PRO A 207 6.88 -20.91 -27.85
CA PRO A 207 6.89 -22.25 -27.28
C PRO A 207 7.55 -22.24 -25.90
N PRO A 208 7.04 -22.98 -24.91
CA PRO A 208 7.62 -23.00 -23.55
C PRO A 208 9.12 -23.31 -23.54
N GLU A 209 9.60 -24.17 -24.45
CA GLU A 209 11.02 -24.49 -24.65
C GLU A 209 11.89 -23.35 -25.22
N GLN A 210 11.29 -22.28 -25.74
CA GLN A 210 11.98 -21.10 -26.27
C GLN A 210 11.84 -19.87 -25.36
N GLU A 211 11.17 -20.03 -24.22
CA GLU A 211 10.96 -18.95 -23.26
C GLU A 211 12.23 -18.72 -22.44
N GLN A 212 12.93 -17.63 -22.74
CA GLN A 212 14.21 -17.27 -22.10
C GLN A 212 14.09 -16.14 -21.06
N ILE A 213 12.92 -15.49 -21.01
CA ILE A 213 12.65 -14.33 -20.14
C ILE A 213 11.44 -14.64 -19.28
N PHE A 214 11.70 -14.71 -17.98
CA PHE A 214 10.69 -14.97 -16.97
C PHE A 214 10.51 -13.75 -16.07
N VAL A 215 9.29 -13.59 -15.58
CA VAL A 215 8.89 -12.52 -14.69
C VAL A 215 8.54 -13.07 -13.34
N ALA A 216 9.25 -12.62 -12.31
CA ALA A 216 8.90 -12.89 -10.91
C ALA A 216 8.11 -11.72 -10.30
N SER A 217 7.00 -12.05 -9.65
CA SER A 217 6.08 -11.11 -9.01
C SER A 217 5.25 -11.81 -7.94
N VAL A 218 4.32 -11.10 -7.31
CA VAL A 218 3.29 -11.66 -6.41
C VAL A 218 1.93 -11.70 -7.11
N GLU A 219 1.02 -12.54 -6.61
CA GLU A 219 -0.38 -12.53 -7.09
C GLU A 219 -0.99 -11.12 -7.04
N GLY A 220 -1.62 -10.69 -8.14
CA GLY A 220 -2.15 -9.33 -8.30
C GLY A 220 -1.14 -8.30 -8.84
N ASN A 221 0.15 -8.65 -8.94
CA ASN A 221 1.21 -7.78 -9.45
C ASN A 221 1.30 -6.41 -8.74
N VAL A 222 1.00 -6.36 -7.44
CA VAL A 222 1.10 -5.13 -6.64
C VAL A 222 2.14 -5.33 -5.54
N HIS A 223 3.20 -4.52 -5.57
CA HIS A 223 4.40 -4.65 -4.74
C HIS A 223 5.20 -5.95 -5.02
N GLY A 224 5.19 -6.40 -6.29
CA GLY A 224 5.74 -7.68 -6.72
C GLY A 224 7.23 -7.91 -6.48
N ALA A 225 8.03 -6.86 -6.31
CA ALA A 225 9.45 -7.01 -5.98
C ALA A 225 9.71 -7.55 -4.57
N GLY A 226 8.68 -7.60 -3.71
CA GLY A 226 8.71 -8.27 -2.39
C GLY A 226 9.25 -9.70 -2.44
N VAL A 227 9.09 -10.40 -3.56
CA VAL A 227 9.54 -11.79 -3.74
C VAL A 227 11.05 -11.98 -3.61
N ILE A 228 11.86 -10.94 -3.88
CA ILE A 228 13.33 -11.02 -3.73
C ILE A 228 13.72 -11.33 -2.28
N ALA A 229 12.93 -10.86 -1.33
CA ALA A 229 13.20 -11.06 0.09
C ALA A 229 12.82 -12.47 0.58
N TYR A 230 12.18 -13.31 -0.26
CA TYR A 230 11.71 -14.63 0.15
C TYR A 230 12.86 -15.64 0.04
N GLN A 231 13.03 -16.49 1.05
CA GLN A 231 14.16 -17.44 1.10
C GLN A 231 14.14 -18.42 -0.08
N ASP A 232 12.96 -18.90 -0.45
CA ASP A 232 12.77 -19.89 -1.52
C ASP A 232 12.83 -19.26 -2.93
N PHE A 233 12.95 -17.94 -3.05
CA PHE A 233 12.84 -17.27 -4.34
C PHE A 233 13.89 -17.74 -5.33
N MET A 234 15.15 -17.79 -4.91
CA MET A 234 16.26 -18.20 -5.77
C MET A 234 16.14 -19.67 -6.20
N GLU A 235 15.61 -20.54 -5.33
CA GLU A 235 15.38 -21.96 -5.64
C GLU A 235 14.23 -22.11 -6.64
N LYS A 236 13.07 -21.50 -6.38
CA LYS A 236 11.91 -21.52 -7.29
C LYS A 236 12.20 -20.86 -8.63
N ALA A 237 12.99 -19.80 -8.65
CA ALA A 237 13.50 -19.19 -9.86
C ALA A 237 14.41 -20.17 -10.62
N SER A 238 15.42 -20.75 -9.96
CA SER A 238 16.33 -21.69 -10.60
C SER A 238 15.62 -22.92 -11.21
N GLU A 239 14.64 -23.49 -10.49
CA GLU A 239 13.81 -24.59 -10.98
C GLU A 239 13.00 -24.22 -12.21
N ARG A 240 12.45 -22.99 -12.26
CA ARG A 240 11.57 -22.56 -13.35
C ARG A 240 12.33 -22.21 -14.63
N VAL A 241 13.54 -21.67 -14.53
CA VAL A 241 14.39 -21.30 -15.68
C VAL A 241 15.11 -22.49 -16.30
N GLY A 242 15.23 -23.60 -15.58
CA GLY A 242 15.94 -24.76 -16.12
C GLY A 242 17.44 -24.51 -16.22
N GLY A 243 18.08 -24.30 -15.08
CA GLY A 243 19.46 -24.71 -14.85
C GLY A 243 20.63 -23.92 -15.45
N GLU A 244 20.61 -23.45 -16.71
CA GLU A 244 21.89 -22.96 -17.31
C GLU A 244 21.85 -21.67 -18.15
N ASP A 245 20.74 -21.18 -18.73
CA ASP A 245 20.80 -20.00 -19.63
C ASP A 245 19.61 -19.01 -19.58
N GLY A 246 18.66 -19.16 -18.66
CA GLY A 246 17.48 -18.29 -18.58
C GLY A 246 17.71 -17.00 -17.77
N SER A 247 17.15 -15.89 -18.25
CA SER A 247 17.20 -14.60 -17.55
C SER A 247 15.87 -14.30 -16.83
N PHE A 248 15.95 -13.80 -15.60
CA PHE A 248 14.79 -13.34 -14.84
C PHE A 248 14.70 -11.81 -14.80
N ILE A 249 13.48 -11.31 -14.95
CA ILE A 249 13.12 -9.92 -14.73
C ILE A 249 12.16 -9.87 -13.54
N ILE A 250 12.38 -8.93 -12.63
CA ILE A 250 11.50 -8.75 -11.46
C ILE A 250 10.62 -7.54 -11.73
N LEU A 251 9.30 -7.74 -11.74
CA LEU A 251 8.38 -6.65 -12.05
C LEU A 251 8.11 -5.78 -10.82
N LEU A 252 8.61 -4.55 -10.89
CA LEU A 252 8.26 -3.46 -10.00
C LEU A 252 6.93 -2.82 -10.44
N LYS A 253 5.82 -3.56 -10.34
CA LYS A 253 4.49 -2.96 -10.54
C LYS A 253 3.98 -2.43 -9.20
N GLN A 254 3.93 -1.11 -9.11
CA GLN A 254 3.40 -0.36 -7.98
C GLN A 254 1.87 -0.31 -8.09
N GLY A 255 1.16 -0.43 -6.96
CA GLY A 255 -0.30 -0.28 -6.92
C GLY A 255 -0.73 1.04 -7.55
N LYS A 256 -1.82 1.05 -8.32
CA LYS A 256 -2.36 2.30 -8.87
C LYS A 256 -2.74 3.25 -7.71
N PRO A 257 -2.59 4.57 -7.90
CA PRO A 257 -2.90 5.58 -6.89
C PRO A 257 -4.36 5.58 -6.46
#